data_AF-A0A401USX0-F1
#
_entry.id   AF-A0A401USX0-F1
#
_cell.length_a   1.000
_cell.length_b   1.000
_cell.length_c   1.000
_cell.angle_alpha   90.00
_cell.angle_beta   90.00
_cell.angle_gamma   90.00
#
_symmetry.space_group_name_H-M   'P 1'
#
loop_
_entity.id
_entity.type
_entity.pdbx_description
1 polymer ?
#
loop_
_entity_poly.entity_id
_entity_poly.type
_entity_poly.pdbx_seq_one_letter_code
_entity_poly.pdbx_strand_id
1 'polypeptide(L)'
;MKTLLFEGAGMEYTDEESNIGNYRIRTAFINNEGKQIYLEMGRSPVYEASGKSKKMKIISEWGTCISHLFYITGDTKDCNINKIYYSHEELRNNFKYNKEDVIKIINKLCNTSFETLEVLDHMEGYGVHKDNEGYNLMDNHIINRKRTIARTKAFNDIDMDYRRKLNEKYSKISLMEMNDTNIVIKCYASIQSMSNAGLNERCKTIMVTY
;
A
#
# COMPACT_ATOMS: atom_id res chain seq x y z
N MET A 1 21.00 2.28 -9.36
CA MET A 1 19.77 1.65 -8.86
C MET A 1 18.83 2.68 -8.27
N LYS A 2 17.92 3.21 -9.09
CA LYS A 2 16.79 4.05 -8.65
C LYS A 2 15.56 3.15 -8.40
N THR A 3 15.13 3.03 -7.15
CA THR A 3 13.98 2.20 -6.75
C THR A 3 12.73 3.05 -6.58
N LEU A 4 11.62 2.63 -7.18
CA LEU A 4 10.30 3.19 -6.92
C LEU A 4 9.68 2.52 -5.69
N LEU A 5 9.41 3.30 -4.64
CA LEU A 5 8.83 2.82 -3.39
C LEU A 5 7.32 3.02 -3.39
N PHE A 6 6.59 2.02 -2.92
CA PHE A 6 5.14 2.05 -2.79
C PHE A 6 4.70 1.79 -1.36
N GLU A 7 3.60 2.43 -0.98
CA GLU A 7 2.73 1.97 0.10
C GLU A 7 1.82 0.85 -0.45
N GLY A 8 1.69 -0.25 0.29
CA GLY A 8 0.67 -1.25 0.05
C GLY A 8 -0.68 -0.79 0.61
N ALA A 9 -1.66 -0.54 -0.25
CA ALA A 9 -2.99 -0.06 0.12
C ALA A 9 -4.10 -1.10 -0.11
N GLY A 10 -3.76 -2.30 -0.56
CA GLY A 10 -4.66 -3.44 -0.70
C GLY A 10 -4.27 -4.59 0.23
N MET A 11 -4.96 -5.71 0.07
CA MET A 11 -4.59 -6.95 0.75
C MET A 11 -3.26 -7.48 0.17
N GLU A 12 -2.38 -7.93 1.05
CA GLU A 12 -1.14 -8.62 0.68
C GLU A 12 -1.43 -10.00 0.08
N TYR A 13 -0.59 -10.44 -0.83
CA TYR A 13 -0.70 -11.78 -1.42
C TYR A 13 0.68 -12.36 -1.73
N THR A 14 0.70 -13.68 -1.84
CA THR A 14 1.80 -14.46 -2.42
C THR A 14 1.23 -15.20 -3.62
N ASP A 15 1.67 -14.86 -4.83
CA ASP A 15 1.17 -15.43 -6.07
C ASP A 15 2.36 -15.65 -7.04
N GLU A 16 2.30 -16.70 -7.84
CA GLU A 16 3.36 -17.01 -8.82
C GLU A 16 3.25 -16.15 -10.09
N GLU A 17 2.08 -15.61 -10.40
CA GLU A 17 1.81 -14.80 -11.59
C GLU A 17 2.18 -13.32 -11.42
N SER A 18 2.32 -12.84 -10.17
CA SER A 18 2.71 -11.46 -9.87
C SER A 18 3.66 -11.36 -8.68
N ASN A 19 4.76 -10.65 -8.88
CA ASN A 19 5.77 -10.39 -7.87
C ASN A 19 5.63 -9.04 -7.15
N ILE A 20 4.47 -8.37 -7.22
CA ILE A 20 4.24 -7.09 -6.52
C ILE A 20 3.94 -7.30 -5.03
N GLY A 21 3.18 -8.34 -4.68
CA GLY A 21 2.87 -8.72 -3.31
C GLY A 21 1.73 -7.92 -2.64
N ASN A 22 1.10 -6.98 -3.36
CA ASN A 22 -0.07 -6.26 -2.85
C ASN A 22 -1.05 -5.89 -3.98
N TYR A 23 -2.35 -6.14 -3.77
CA TYR A 23 -3.38 -5.95 -4.80
C TYR A 23 -3.59 -4.50 -5.24
N ARG A 24 -3.21 -3.54 -4.39
CA ARG A 24 -3.28 -2.11 -4.68
C ARG A 24 -2.08 -1.40 -4.09
N ILE A 25 -1.33 -0.70 -4.93
CA ILE A 25 -0.13 0.05 -4.53
C ILE A 25 -0.32 1.52 -4.87
N ARG A 26 0.22 2.39 -4.03
CA ARG A 26 0.19 3.84 -4.25
C ARG A 26 1.46 4.51 -3.78
N THR A 27 1.79 5.63 -4.42
CA THR A 27 2.99 6.40 -4.10
C THR A 27 2.89 7.82 -4.67
N ALA A 28 3.75 8.70 -4.20
CA ALA A 28 3.97 10.01 -4.78
C ALA A 28 5.48 10.23 -4.93
N PHE A 29 5.92 10.80 -6.05
CA PHE A 29 7.34 10.94 -6.36
C PHE A 29 7.65 12.13 -7.25
N ILE A 30 8.94 12.46 -7.38
CA ILE A 30 9.45 13.50 -8.27
C ILE A 30 9.99 12.87 -9.56
N ASN A 31 9.54 13.38 -10.71
CA ASN A 31 10.02 12.93 -12.02
C ASN A 31 11.33 13.61 -12.45
N ASN A 32 11.85 13.26 -13.63
CA ASN A 32 13.12 13.80 -14.12
C ASN A 32 13.08 15.31 -14.46
N GLU A 33 11.89 15.92 -14.52
CA GLU A 33 11.68 17.36 -14.70
C GLU A 33 11.46 18.10 -13.37
N GLY A 34 11.52 17.40 -12.23
CA GLY A 34 11.25 17.99 -10.91
C GLY A 34 9.76 18.15 -10.58
N LYS A 35 8.85 17.58 -11.37
CA LYS A 35 7.41 17.61 -11.11
C LYS A 35 7.01 16.49 -10.15
N GLN A 36 6.15 16.82 -9.19
CA GLN A 36 5.57 15.85 -8.27
C GLN A 36 4.38 15.15 -8.91
N ILE A 37 4.30 13.83 -8.75
CA ILE A 37 3.27 12.98 -9.34
C ILE A 37 2.67 12.10 -8.24
N TYR A 38 1.35 11.99 -8.21
CA TYR A 38 0.65 10.94 -7.48
C TYR A 38 0.30 9.78 -8.41
N LEU A 39 0.46 8.56 -7.91
CA LEU A 39 0.14 7.33 -8.61
C LEU A 39 -0.56 6.34 -7.68
N GLU A 40 -1.69 5.80 -8.14
CA GLU A 40 -2.34 4.63 -7.55
C GLU A 40 -2.66 3.61 -8.64
N MET A 41 -2.28 2.36 -8.38
CA MET A 41 -2.44 1.24 -9.30
C MET A 41 -2.94 0.01 -8.56
N GLY A 42 -3.58 -0.90 -9.29
CA GLY A 42 -3.95 -2.20 -8.79
C GLY A 42 -4.08 -3.20 -9.93
N ARG A 43 -4.30 -4.47 -9.57
CA ARG A 43 -4.66 -5.47 -10.58
C ARG A 43 -6.08 -5.26 -11.08
N SER A 44 -6.36 -5.74 -12.27
CA SER A 44 -7.69 -5.80 -12.87
C SER A 44 -7.85 -7.09 -13.68
N PRO A 45 -9.05 -7.67 -13.72
CA PRO A 45 -9.35 -8.71 -14.69
C PRO A 45 -9.12 -8.23 -16.12
N VAL A 46 -8.52 -9.09 -16.93
CA VAL A 46 -8.39 -8.98 -18.38
C VAL A 46 -9.45 -9.87 -19.01
N TYR A 47 -10.19 -9.31 -19.96
CA TYR A 47 -11.29 -10.00 -20.61
C TYR A 47 -10.97 -10.28 -22.06
N GLU A 48 -11.38 -11.46 -22.54
CA GLU A 48 -11.41 -11.76 -23.97
C GLU A 48 -12.53 -10.95 -24.64
N ALA A 49 -12.20 -10.24 -25.70
CA ALA A 49 -13.20 -9.57 -26.53
C ALA A 49 -14.03 -10.64 -27.26
N SER A 50 -15.24 -10.91 -26.78
CA SER A 50 -16.11 -11.91 -27.41
C SER A 50 -16.74 -11.37 -28.68
N GLY A 51 -16.23 -11.79 -29.83
CA GLY A 51 -16.95 -11.64 -31.11
C GLY A 51 -18.34 -12.27 -31.00
N LYS A 52 -19.39 -11.45 -31.06
CA LYS A 52 -20.83 -11.78 -31.05
C LYS A 52 -21.47 -12.29 -29.75
N SER A 53 -20.73 -12.76 -28.75
CA SER A 53 -21.32 -13.16 -27.46
C SER A 53 -21.30 -11.98 -26.47
N LYS A 54 -22.37 -11.78 -25.68
CA LYS A 54 -22.42 -10.75 -24.61
C LYS A 54 -21.73 -11.20 -23.30
N LYS A 55 -21.06 -12.36 -23.28
CA LYS A 55 -20.42 -12.89 -22.07
C LYS A 55 -18.93 -12.60 -22.09
N MET A 56 -18.53 -11.63 -21.28
CA MET A 56 -17.13 -11.31 -21.01
C MET A 56 -16.48 -12.50 -20.29
N LYS A 57 -15.49 -13.14 -20.90
CA LYS A 57 -14.69 -14.20 -20.29
C LYS A 57 -13.40 -13.61 -19.74
N ILE A 58 -13.12 -13.83 -18.47
CA ILE A 58 -11.83 -13.44 -17.86
C ILE A 58 -10.76 -14.41 -18.35
N ILE A 59 -9.67 -13.86 -18.89
CA ILE A 59 -8.51 -14.62 -19.37
C ILE A 59 -7.26 -14.43 -18.50
N SER A 60 -7.27 -13.42 -17.63
CA SER A 60 -6.26 -13.22 -16.59
C SER A 60 -6.83 -12.32 -15.49
N GLU A 61 -6.42 -12.51 -14.24
CA GLU A 61 -6.76 -11.65 -13.11
C GLU A 61 -5.70 -10.54 -12.85
N TRP A 62 -4.64 -10.53 -13.66
CA TRP A 62 -3.40 -9.79 -13.44
C TRP A 62 -3.13 -8.72 -14.50
N GLY A 63 -4.18 -8.14 -15.08
CA GLY A 63 -4.05 -6.92 -15.88
C GLY A 63 -3.69 -5.73 -15.01
N THR A 64 -2.98 -4.75 -15.55
CA THR A 64 -2.70 -3.50 -14.83
C THR A 64 -3.86 -2.52 -14.94
N CYS A 65 -4.24 -1.92 -13.81
CA CYS A 65 -5.14 -0.78 -13.77
C CYS A 65 -4.46 0.38 -13.03
N ILE A 66 -4.47 1.57 -13.66
CA ILE A 66 -4.12 2.83 -13.01
C ILE A 66 -5.43 3.47 -12.61
N SER A 67 -5.67 3.65 -11.30
CA SER A 67 -6.88 4.31 -10.81
C SER A 67 -6.68 5.83 -10.73
N HIS A 68 -5.46 6.27 -10.42
CA HIS A 68 -5.09 7.67 -10.33
C HIS A 68 -3.67 7.88 -10.84
N LEU A 69 -3.52 8.89 -11.70
CA LEU A 69 -2.23 9.37 -12.18
C LEU A 69 -2.34 10.85 -12.56
N PHE A 70 -1.69 11.72 -11.79
CA PHE A 70 -1.77 13.17 -11.98
C PHE A 70 -0.58 13.90 -11.35
N TYR A 71 -0.33 15.12 -11.81
CA TYR A 71 0.65 16.00 -11.19
C TYR A 71 0.08 16.63 -9.92
N ILE A 72 0.91 16.68 -8.87
CA ILE A 72 0.62 17.38 -7.62
C ILE A 72 1.09 18.82 -7.78
N THR A 73 0.13 19.75 -7.85
CA THR A 73 0.39 21.19 -7.99
C THR A 73 -0.06 22.00 -6.78
N GLY A 74 -0.80 21.36 -5.86
CA GLY A 74 -1.43 22.01 -4.71
C GLY A 74 -2.88 22.44 -4.97
N ASP A 75 -3.41 22.18 -6.17
CA ASP A 75 -4.82 22.40 -6.47
C ASP A 75 -5.67 21.25 -5.90
N THR A 76 -6.77 21.61 -5.23
CA THR A 76 -7.73 20.64 -4.66
C THR A 76 -8.39 19.72 -5.70
N LYS A 77 -8.27 20.05 -6.99
CA LYS A 77 -8.81 19.29 -8.13
C LYS A 77 -7.71 18.68 -8.99
N ASP A 78 -6.46 18.60 -8.51
CA ASP A 78 -5.32 18.00 -9.24
C ASP A 78 -5.69 16.66 -9.89
N CYS A 79 -6.41 15.81 -9.15
CA CYS A 79 -6.87 14.51 -9.63
C CYS A 79 -7.78 14.55 -10.86
N ASN A 80 -8.35 15.71 -11.19
CA ASN A 80 -9.23 15.93 -12.33
C ASN A 80 -8.58 16.79 -13.42
N ILE A 81 -7.94 17.90 -13.06
CA ILE A 81 -7.43 18.89 -14.03
C ILE A 81 -5.98 18.66 -14.43
N ASN A 82 -5.19 17.99 -13.59
CA ASN A 82 -3.76 17.74 -13.80
C ASN A 82 -3.45 16.27 -14.07
N LYS A 83 -4.42 15.53 -14.63
CA LYS A 83 -4.30 14.13 -15.01
C LYS A 83 -3.21 13.93 -16.07
N ILE A 84 -2.45 12.84 -15.92
CA ILE A 84 -1.58 12.34 -16.99
C ILE A 84 -2.39 11.31 -17.77
N TYR A 85 -2.61 11.60 -19.05
CA TYR A 85 -3.42 10.76 -19.92
C TYR A 85 -2.61 9.59 -20.48
N TYR A 86 -3.26 8.43 -20.58
CA TYR A 86 -2.73 7.20 -21.16
C TYR A 86 -3.85 6.42 -21.85
N SER A 87 -3.47 5.50 -22.74
CA SER A 87 -4.44 4.62 -23.39
C SER A 87 -4.79 3.45 -22.47
N HIS A 88 -6.06 3.36 -22.08
CA HIS A 88 -6.57 2.20 -21.32
C HIS A 88 -6.51 0.90 -22.12
N GLU A 89 -6.62 0.98 -23.45
CA GLU A 89 -6.48 -0.16 -24.34
C GLU A 89 -5.04 -0.64 -24.36
N GLU A 90 -4.08 0.27 -24.51
CA GLU A 90 -2.65 -0.06 -24.49
C GLU A 90 -2.25 -0.68 -23.14
N LEU A 91 -2.70 -0.07 -22.04
CA LEU A 91 -2.43 -0.58 -20.68
C LEU A 91 -2.94 -2.02 -20.52
N ARG A 92 -4.19 -2.27 -20.91
CA ARG A 92 -4.86 -3.56 -20.77
C ARG A 92 -4.24 -4.65 -21.63
N ASN A 93 -3.86 -4.32 -22.86
CA ASN A 93 -3.43 -5.31 -23.84
C ASN A 93 -1.94 -5.66 -23.71
N ASN A 94 -1.12 -4.76 -23.15
CA ASN A 94 0.34 -4.90 -23.21
C ASN A 94 1.04 -4.99 -21.86
N PHE A 95 0.35 -4.73 -20.74
CA PHE A 95 0.99 -4.66 -19.42
C PHE A 95 0.27 -5.52 -18.38
N LYS A 96 1.03 -6.41 -17.75
CA LYS A 96 0.57 -7.19 -16.60
C LYS A 96 0.91 -6.46 -15.30
N TYR A 97 0.19 -6.80 -14.24
CA TYR A 97 0.41 -6.27 -12.91
C TYR A 97 1.57 -7.03 -12.24
N ASN A 98 2.79 -6.78 -12.72
CA ASN A 98 4.05 -7.29 -12.18
C ASN A 98 5.09 -6.15 -12.12
N LYS A 99 6.20 -6.37 -11.40
CA LYS A 99 7.21 -5.32 -11.19
C LYS A 99 7.79 -4.76 -12.50
N GLU A 100 8.13 -5.63 -13.44
CA GLU A 100 8.80 -5.25 -14.68
C GLU A 100 7.91 -4.35 -15.55
N ASP A 101 6.67 -4.78 -15.80
CA ASP A 101 5.72 -4.04 -16.62
C ASP A 101 5.27 -2.74 -15.96
N VAL A 102 5.10 -2.74 -14.63
CA VAL A 102 4.78 -1.54 -13.86
C VAL A 102 5.91 -0.50 -13.97
N ILE A 103 7.18 -0.89 -13.86
CA ILE A 103 8.31 0.04 -14.04
C ILE A 103 8.32 0.59 -15.47
N LYS A 104 8.18 -0.27 -16.49
CA LYS A 104 8.18 0.14 -17.90
C LYS A 104 7.11 1.19 -18.16
N ILE A 105 5.87 0.96 -17.71
CA ILE A 105 4.78 1.91 -17.97
C ILE A 105 4.96 3.21 -17.17
N ILE A 106 5.42 3.15 -15.91
CA ILE A 106 5.63 4.35 -15.11
C ILE A 106 6.74 5.22 -15.70
N ASN A 107 7.88 4.62 -16.08
CA ASN A 107 8.97 5.35 -16.73
C ASN A 107 8.51 6.03 -18.02
N LYS A 108 7.70 5.33 -18.84
CA LYS A 108 7.12 5.87 -20.07
C LYS A 108 6.17 7.04 -19.78
N LEU A 109 5.22 6.88 -18.86
CA LEU A 109 4.15 7.87 -18.64
C LEU A 109 4.62 9.07 -17.82
N CYS A 110 5.57 8.89 -16.91
CA CYS A 110 5.90 9.88 -15.90
C CYS A 110 7.23 10.59 -16.16
N ASN A 111 7.94 10.26 -17.24
CA ASN A 111 9.31 10.73 -17.50
C ASN A 111 10.25 10.41 -16.32
N THR A 112 10.42 9.11 -16.05
CA THR A 112 11.30 8.59 -14.98
C THR A 112 12.25 7.50 -15.47
N SER A 113 13.18 7.11 -14.61
CA SER A 113 14.25 6.13 -14.90
C SER A 113 14.42 5.13 -13.76
N PHE A 114 13.32 4.66 -13.17
CA PHE A 114 13.37 3.61 -12.13
C PHE A 114 13.87 2.29 -12.73
N GLU A 115 14.71 1.59 -11.99
CA GLU A 115 15.28 0.29 -12.38
C GLU A 115 14.52 -0.88 -11.73
N THR A 116 13.92 -0.64 -10.56
CA THR A 116 13.15 -1.62 -9.80
C THR A 116 12.05 -0.94 -9.00
N LEU A 117 11.16 -1.74 -8.40
CA LEU A 117 10.16 -1.26 -7.46
C LEU A 117 10.10 -2.13 -6.20
N GLU A 118 9.67 -1.51 -5.12
CA GLU A 118 9.43 -2.16 -3.84
C GLU A 118 8.14 -1.65 -3.22
N VAL A 119 7.30 -2.59 -2.75
CA VAL A 119 6.18 -2.29 -1.85
C VAL A 119 6.70 -2.42 -0.44
N LEU A 120 6.67 -1.32 0.31
CA LEU A 120 7.17 -1.27 1.68
C LEU A 120 6.17 -1.96 2.63
N ASP A 121 6.71 -2.63 3.64
CA ASP A 121 5.93 -3.19 4.75
C ASP A 121 5.16 -2.06 5.44
N HIS A 122 3.90 -2.29 5.83
CA HIS A 122 3.10 -1.27 6.51
C HIS A 122 3.78 -0.73 7.79
N MET A 123 4.60 -1.53 8.48
CA MET A 123 5.38 -1.15 9.65
C MET A 123 6.57 -0.23 9.33
N GLU A 124 6.95 -0.08 8.05
CA GLU A 124 7.93 0.92 7.61
C GLU A 124 7.44 2.35 7.86
N GLY A 125 6.12 2.54 7.80
CA GLY A 125 5.46 3.82 8.08
C GLY A 125 5.45 4.80 6.91
N TYR A 126 5.75 4.35 5.69
CA TYR A 126 5.49 5.15 4.49
C TYR A 126 4.00 5.12 4.17
N GLY A 127 3.31 6.24 4.42
CA GLY A 127 1.94 6.48 3.98
C GLY A 127 1.90 7.61 2.99
N VAL A 128 1.37 7.39 1.78
CA VAL A 128 1.41 8.39 0.69
C VAL A 128 0.55 9.61 1.00
N HIS A 129 -0.54 9.44 1.72
CA HIS A 129 -1.44 10.53 2.08
C HIS A 129 -1.01 11.14 3.40
N LYS A 130 -0.84 12.46 3.42
CA LYS A 130 -0.65 13.23 4.64
C LYS A 130 -2.03 13.59 5.19
N ASP A 131 -2.28 13.37 6.47
CA ASP A 131 -3.57 13.63 7.12
C ASP A 131 -4.08 15.06 6.85
N ASN A 132 -4.95 15.17 5.83
CA ASN A 132 -5.58 16.40 5.30
C ASN A 132 -4.69 17.42 4.56
N GLU A 133 -3.41 17.13 4.27
CA GLU A 133 -2.45 18.14 3.81
C GLU A 133 -1.59 17.73 2.60
N GLY A 134 -2.09 16.87 1.72
CA GLY A 134 -1.44 16.50 0.47
C GLY A 134 -0.73 15.15 0.52
N TYR A 135 0.47 15.07 -0.06
CA TYR A 135 1.15 13.81 -0.34
C TYR A 135 2.56 13.76 0.28
N ASN A 136 2.88 12.65 0.94
CA ASN A 136 4.24 12.32 1.33
C ASN A 136 4.95 11.72 0.12
N LEU A 137 5.99 12.39 -0.36
CA LEU A 137 6.80 11.90 -1.48
C LEU A 137 7.75 10.81 -1.00
N MET A 138 7.85 9.71 -1.74
CA MET A 138 8.84 8.67 -1.46
C MET A 138 10.27 9.20 -1.53
N ASP A 139 10.54 10.25 -2.31
CA ASP A 139 11.85 10.89 -2.40
C ASP A 139 12.32 11.45 -1.04
N ASN A 140 11.38 11.77 -0.14
CA ASN A 140 11.66 12.25 1.21
C ASN A 140 11.62 11.14 2.26
N HIS A 141 11.24 9.91 1.88
CA HIS A 141 11.09 8.80 2.82
C HIS A 141 12.44 8.12 3.08
N ILE A 142 12.90 8.20 4.31
CA ILE A 142 14.14 7.52 4.74
C ILE A 142 13.79 6.12 5.24
N ILE A 143 14.15 5.12 4.44
CA ILE A 143 13.95 3.71 4.78
C ILE A 143 14.77 3.34 6.02
N ASN A 144 14.12 2.71 7.00
CA ASN A 144 14.77 2.17 8.19
C ASN A 144 14.31 0.74 8.49
N ARG A 145 14.97 -0.23 7.86
CA ARG A 145 14.66 -1.66 8.02
C ARG A 145 14.75 -2.17 9.45
N LYS A 146 15.71 -1.65 10.23
CA LYS A 146 15.86 -2.05 11.63
C LYS A 146 14.65 -1.63 12.46
N ARG A 147 14.16 -0.40 12.25
CA ARG A 147 12.93 0.12 12.86
C ARG A 147 11.72 -0.70 12.44
N THR A 148 11.60 -1.03 11.17
CA THR A 148 10.51 -1.85 10.63
C THR A 148 10.48 -3.23 11.29
N ILE A 149 11.63 -3.91 11.36
CA ILE A 149 11.76 -5.21 12.03
C ILE A 149 11.39 -5.11 13.52
N ALA A 150 11.87 -4.08 14.22
CA ALA A 150 11.58 -3.88 15.64
C ALA A 150 10.07 -3.64 15.89
N ARG A 151 9.43 -2.79 15.08
CA ARG A 151 7.98 -2.55 15.11
C ARG A 151 7.17 -3.81 14.86
N THR A 152 7.49 -4.54 13.79
CA THR A 152 6.81 -5.80 13.45
C THR A 152 6.93 -6.80 14.58
N LYS A 153 8.12 -6.93 15.18
CA LYS A 153 8.32 -7.81 16.34
C LYS A 153 7.48 -7.37 17.53
N ALA A 154 7.54 -6.10 17.91
CA ALA A 154 6.82 -5.56 19.06
C ALA A 154 5.29 -5.74 18.91
N PHE A 155 4.75 -5.47 17.71
CA PHE A 155 3.34 -5.69 17.42
C PHE A 155 2.96 -7.18 17.53
N ASN A 156 3.74 -8.07 16.93
CA ASN A 156 3.46 -9.52 16.93
C ASN A 156 3.54 -10.13 18.34
N ASP A 157 4.53 -9.72 19.15
CA ASP A 157 4.65 -10.18 20.54
C ASP A 157 3.38 -9.83 21.34
N ILE A 158 2.85 -8.62 21.14
CA ILE A 158 1.63 -8.15 21.79
C ILE A 158 0.38 -8.83 21.24
N ASP A 159 0.27 -8.99 19.91
CA ASP A 159 -0.84 -9.72 19.29
C ASP A 159 -0.94 -11.14 19.86
N MET A 160 0.19 -11.83 19.94
CA MET A 160 0.27 -13.18 20.49
C MET A 160 -0.13 -13.22 21.97
N ASP A 161 0.35 -12.29 22.79
CA ASP A 161 -0.02 -12.23 24.20
C ASP A 161 -1.53 -11.97 24.39
N TYR A 162 -2.10 -11.02 23.64
CA TYR A 162 -3.52 -10.69 23.71
C TYR A 162 -4.39 -11.85 23.24
N ARG A 163 -4.06 -12.49 22.11
CA ARG A 163 -4.78 -13.66 21.60
C ARG A 163 -4.77 -14.81 22.59
N ARG A 164 -3.62 -15.07 23.23
CA ARG A 164 -3.52 -16.09 24.28
C ARG A 164 -4.39 -15.76 25.49
N LYS A 165 -4.30 -14.54 26.02
CA LYS A 165 -5.07 -14.10 27.21
C LYS A 165 -6.58 -14.09 26.96
N LEU A 166 -7.00 -13.64 25.78
CA LEU A 166 -8.41 -13.56 25.39
C LEU A 166 -8.96 -14.89 24.86
N ASN A 167 -8.11 -15.91 24.66
CA ASN A 167 -8.45 -17.18 24.01
C ASN A 167 -9.06 -16.97 22.61
N GLU A 168 -8.42 -16.13 21.80
CA GLU A 168 -8.90 -15.71 20.49
C GLU A 168 -8.03 -16.24 19.36
N LYS A 169 -8.67 -16.84 18.35
CA LYS A 169 -7.95 -17.36 17.18
C LYS A 169 -7.34 -16.25 16.34
N TYR A 170 -8.03 -15.11 16.22
CA TYR A 170 -7.65 -14.00 15.36
C TYR A 170 -7.25 -12.77 16.19
N SER A 171 -6.46 -11.88 15.57
CA SER A 171 -6.06 -10.63 16.21
C SER A 171 -7.27 -9.85 16.69
N LYS A 172 -7.14 -9.29 17.90
CA LYS A 172 -8.09 -8.32 18.47
C LYS A 172 -7.47 -6.96 18.61
N ILE A 173 -6.30 -6.74 18.04
CA ILE A 173 -5.59 -5.47 18.13
C ILE A 173 -5.47 -4.84 16.75
N SER A 174 -5.31 -3.53 16.73
CA SER A 174 -4.92 -2.82 15.51
C SER A 174 -3.89 -1.76 15.87
N LEU A 175 -3.00 -1.53 14.91
CA LEU A 175 -2.09 -0.41 14.94
C LEU A 175 -2.88 0.88 14.72
N MET A 176 -2.69 1.86 15.60
CA MET A 176 -3.35 3.15 15.53
C MET A 176 -2.38 4.22 15.01
N GLU A 177 -1.17 4.25 15.57
CA GLU A 177 -0.15 5.24 15.26
C GLU A 177 1.24 4.62 15.32
N MET A 178 2.17 5.22 14.59
CA MET A 178 3.59 4.88 14.65
C MET A 178 4.43 6.16 14.61
N ASN A 179 5.48 6.20 15.41
CA ASN A 179 6.54 7.20 15.32
C ASN A 179 7.90 6.50 15.43
N ASP A 180 9.00 7.25 15.46
CA ASP A 180 10.34 6.66 15.39
C ASP A 180 10.71 5.72 16.53
N THR A 181 10.12 5.86 17.71
CA THR A 181 10.46 5.07 18.89
C THR A 181 9.32 4.18 19.38
N ASN A 182 8.07 4.53 19.04
CA ASN A 182 6.89 3.92 19.64
C ASN A 182 5.83 3.56 18.59
N ILE A 183 5.06 2.51 18.88
CA ILE A 183 3.78 2.20 18.22
C ILE A 183 2.64 2.31 19.23
N VAL A 184 1.47 2.76 18.76
CA VAL A 184 0.23 2.79 19.54
C VAL A 184 -0.68 1.69 19.03
N ILE A 185 -1.07 0.80 19.93
CA ILE A 185 -1.91 -0.36 19.62
C ILE A 185 -3.21 -0.25 20.40
N LYS A 186 -4.34 -0.52 19.74
CA LYS A 186 -5.66 -0.57 20.37
C LYS A 186 -6.23 -1.97 20.30
N CYS A 187 -6.70 -2.47 21.44
CA CYS A 187 -7.46 -3.71 21.54
C CYS A 187 -8.96 -3.44 21.36
N TYR A 188 -9.64 -4.27 20.57
CA TYR A 188 -11.07 -4.19 20.26
C TYR A 188 -11.92 -5.24 20.99
N ALA A 189 -11.32 -6.09 21.82
CA ALA A 189 -12.08 -7.01 22.68
C ALA A 189 -13.01 -6.24 23.64
N SER A 190 -14.15 -6.84 24.02
CA SER A 190 -15.07 -6.19 24.96
C SER A 190 -14.41 -6.01 26.34
N ILE A 191 -14.84 -4.98 27.09
CA ILE A 191 -14.34 -4.72 28.45
C ILE A 191 -14.52 -5.97 29.34
N GLN A 192 -15.66 -6.66 29.21
CA GLN A 192 -15.91 -7.90 29.93
C GLN A 192 -14.91 -9.01 29.57
N SER A 193 -14.62 -9.20 28.29
CA SER A 193 -13.65 -10.21 27.83
C SER A 193 -12.24 -9.88 28.33
N MET A 194 -11.85 -8.60 28.28
CA MET A 194 -10.58 -8.12 28.83
C MET A 194 -10.50 -8.35 30.34
N SER A 195 -11.53 -7.99 31.09
CA SER A 195 -11.58 -8.19 32.54
C SER A 195 -11.49 -9.68 32.91
N ASN A 196 -12.19 -10.56 32.19
CA ASN A 196 -12.10 -12.01 32.38
C ASN A 196 -10.69 -12.55 32.09
N ALA A 197 -9.95 -11.90 31.20
CA ALA A 197 -8.58 -12.23 30.82
C ALA A 197 -7.51 -11.54 31.71
N GLY A 198 -7.91 -10.83 32.77
CA GLY A 198 -7.01 -10.09 33.65
C GLY A 198 -6.39 -8.83 33.01
N LEU A 199 -6.98 -8.33 31.92
CA LEU A 199 -6.60 -7.09 31.26
C LEU A 199 -7.48 -5.94 31.76
N ASN A 200 -6.89 -4.81 32.12
CA ASN A 200 -7.62 -3.63 32.58
C ASN A 200 -7.78 -2.59 31.44
N GLU A 201 -8.49 -1.49 31.70
CA GLU A 201 -8.73 -0.42 30.71
C GLU A 201 -7.45 0.17 30.10
N ARG A 202 -6.31 0.17 30.82
CA ARG A 202 -5.04 0.65 30.25
C ARG A 202 -4.50 -0.28 29.17
N CYS A 203 -4.93 -1.54 29.14
CA CYS A 203 -4.64 -2.50 28.08
C CYS A 203 -5.50 -2.25 26.83
N LYS A 204 -6.47 -1.33 26.88
CA LYS A 204 -7.33 -1.03 25.73
C LYS A 204 -6.56 -0.27 24.65
N THR A 205 -5.69 0.64 25.07
CA THR A 205 -4.79 1.39 24.20
C THR A 205 -3.45 1.50 24.88
N ILE A 206 -2.43 0.88 24.28
CA ILE A 206 -1.08 0.85 24.82
C ILE A 206 -0.10 1.52 23.85
N MET A 207 0.86 2.21 24.43
CA MET A 207 2.03 2.70 23.74
C MET A 207 3.18 1.74 24.02
N VAL A 208 3.89 1.35 22.97
CA VAL A 208 4.92 0.31 23.01
C VAL A 208 6.18 0.90 22.43
N THR A 209 7.21 1.00 23.26
CA THR A 209 8.57 1.33 22.82
C THR A 209 9.29 0.05 22.40
N TYR A 210 10.08 0.11 21.34
CA TYR A 210 10.74 -1.05 20.72
C TYR A 210 12.22 -0.81 20.44
#